data_AF-A0AB34I260-F1
#
_entry.id   AF-A0AB34I260-F1
#
_cell.length_a   1.000
_cell.length_b   1.000
_cell.length_c   1.000
_cell.angle_alpha   90.00
_cell.angle_beta   90.00
_cell.angle_gamma   90.00
#
_symmetry.space_group_name_H-M   'P 1'
#
loop_
_entity.id
_entity.type
_entity.pdbx_description
1 polymer ?
#
loop_
_entity_poly.entity_id
_entity_poly.type
_entity_poly.pdbx_seq_one_letter_code
_entity_poly.pdbx_strand_id
1 'polypeptide(L)'
;MKAMGTDPRILSLAAEVAISPEQNVPVILLKLKEVINNTPFGSSELKKVKQDIYCYDLIRYCLLVLSQDCSRIQGGWTTISQLTQILSHCCVGLEPGEDAEEFYNELLPSAAENFLVLGRQLQTCFINAAKGEEKDALLHFFEIVTDSLFWLLGGHVQLIQNGVEPGPPRQRRVLGGGPRPGALGAEAAVAGAGMSGSSKVVLGLLVVLTAATMAGVHMKQRQDQQRLRDGVIRDIERQNRKKENIRLLGEQIFLTEQLEAEREKMVLAKGSQKT
;
A
#
# COMPACT_ATOMS: atom_id res chain seq x y z
N MET A 1 19.12 20.04 34.20
CA MET A 1 19.27 18.62 33.80
C MET A 1 20.28 18.56 32.66
N LYS A 2 21.19 17.59 32.68
CA LYS A 2 22.43 17.59 31.90
C LYS A 2 22.13 17.21 30.44
N ALA A 3 22.27 18.16 29.52
CA ALA A 3 22.27 17.92 28.07
C ALA A 3 23.50 17.07 27.70
N MET A 4 23.40 15.76 27.87
CA MET A 4 24.45 14.81 27.48
C MET A 4 24.08 14.20 26.13
N GLY A 5 24.39 14.95 25.07
CA GLY A 5 24.59 14.40 23.73
C GLY A 5 23.37 14.22 22.83
N THR A 6 22.30 15.01 22.93
CA THR A 6 21.23 14.99 21.92
C THR A 6 21.76 15.18 20.48
N ASP A 7 21.19 14.47 19.51
CA ASP A 7 21.49 14.68 18.09
C ASP A 7 21.09 16.12 17.67
N PRO A 8 22.04 16.94 17.18
CA PRO A 8 21.77 18.34 16.86
C PRO A 8 20.75 18.51 15.74
N ARG A 9 20.59 17.52 14.85
CA ARG A 9 19.58 17.54 13.78
C ARG A 9 18.18 17.41 14.36
N ILE A 10 18.00 16.53 15.35
CA ILE A 10 16.71 16.35 16.03
C ILE A 10 16.36 17.57 16.86
N LEU A 11 17.33 18.14 17.58
CA LEU A 11 17.13 19.36 18.36
C LEU A 11 16.73 20.55 17.45
N SER A 12 17.43 20.74 16.33
CA SER A 12 17.09 21.80 15.36
C SER A 12 15.69 21.59 14.79
N LEU A 13 15.30 20.34 14.52
CA LEU A 13 14.00 20.05 13.96
C LEU A 13 12.88 20.28 14.98
N ALA A 14 13.08 19.88 16.24
CA ALA A 14 12.13 20.14 17.32
C ALA A 14 11.93 21.63 17.55
N ALA A 15 13.01 22.42 17.52
CA ALA A 15 12.93 23.87 17.58
C ALA A 15 12.15 24.45 16.40
N GLU A 16 12.39 23.96 15.17
CA GLU A 16 11.67 24.40 13.97
C GLU A 16 10.18 24.06 14.05
N VAL A 17 9.81 22.87 14.51
CA VAL A 17 8.40 22.47 14.70
C VAL A 17 7.70 23.37 15.73
N ALA A 18 8.36 23.68 16.84
CA ALA A 18 7.76 24.45 17.93
C ALA A 18 7.44 25.92 17.56
N ILE A 19 8.19 26.51 16.63
CA ILE A 19 8.00 27.91 16.20
C ILE A 19 7.21 28.04 14.90
N SER A 20 6.95 26.93 14.22
CA SER A 20 6.31 26.94 12.90
C SER A 20 4.78 26.94 13.00
N PRO A 21 4.08 27.55 12.03
CA PRO A 21 2.62 27.42 11.97
C PRO A 21 2.22 25.97 11.68
N GLU A 22 1.09 25.54 12.22
CA GLU A 22 0.58 24.16 12.14
C GLU A 22 0.57 23.59 10.71
N GLN A 23 0.29 24.44 9.71
CA GLN A 23 0.24 24.06 8.29
C GLN A 23 1.60 23.59 7.74
N ASN A 24 2.71 24.09 8.30
CA ASN A 24 4.06 23.75 7.88
C ASN A 24 4.64 22.55 8.64
N VAL A 25 4.08 22.22 9.81
CA VAL A 25 4.55 21.13 10.67
C VAL A 25 4.65 19.79 9.91
N PRO A 26 3.67 19.36 9.08
CA PRO A 26 3.77 18.11 8.32
C PRO A 26 5.02 18.06 7.43
N VAL A 27 5.33 19.15 6.73
CA VAL A 27 6.48 19.25 5.82
C VAL A 27 7.80 19.20 6.59
N ILE A 28 7.86 19.84 7.76
CA ILE A 28 9.04 19.83 8.62
C ILE A 28 9.28 18.41 9.17
N LEU A 29 8.23 17.73 9.63
CA LEU A 29 8.32 16.36 10.15
C LEU A 29 8.83 15.36 9.10
N LEU A 30 8.63 15.60 7.79
CA LEU A 30 9.19 14.75 6.74
C LEU A 30 10.73 14.72 6.76
N LYS A 31 11.41 15.76 7.26
CA LYS A 31 12.88 15.78 7.38
C LYS A 31 13.39 14.67 8.32
N LEU A 32 12.56 14.14 9.22
CA LEU A 32 12.90 12.97 10.05
C LEU A 32 13.26 11.75 9.21
N LYS A 33 12.63 11.59 8.04
CA LYS A 33 12.90 10.46 7.14
C LYS A 33 14.35 10.46 6.67
N GLU A 34 14.90 11.64 6.34
CA GLU A 34 16.30 11.78 5.94
C GLU A 34 17.24 11.47 7.10
N VAL A 35 16.93 11.95 8.31
CA VAL A 35 17.75 11.68 9.50
C VAL A 35 17.80 10.17 9.80
N ILE A 36 16.67 9.49 9.72
CA ILE A 36 16.55 8.05 9.97
C ILE A 36 17.28 7.25 8.88
N ASN A 37 17.04 7.56 7.60
CA ASN A 37 17.62 6.82 6.48
C ASN A 37 19.13 6.99 6.35
N ASN A 38 19.66 8.15 6.75
CA ASN A 38 21.10 8.41 6.75
C ASN A 38 21.83 7.78 7.95
N THR A 39 21.09 7.19 8.90
CA THR A 39 21.66 6.54 10.08
C THR A 39 21.63 5.02 9.88
N PRO A 40 22.76 4.30 10.04
CA PRO A 40 22.80 2.87 9.80
C PRO A 40 21.81 2.08 10.66
N PHE A 41 21.12 1.10 10.06
CA PHE A 41 20.17 0.25 10.78
C PHE A 41 20.84 -0.54 11.91
N GLY A 42 20.17 -0.59 13.06
CA GLY A 42 20.63 -1.33 14.24
C GLY A 42 21.81 -0.70 14.98
N SER A 43 22.29 0.47 14.54
CA SER A 43 23.39 1.16 15.21
C SER A 43 22.95 1.80 16.54
N SER A 44 23.92 2.03 17.42
CA SER A 44 23.68 2.77 18.67
C SER A 44 23.28 4.22 18.40
N GLU A 45 23.75 4.81 17.29
CA GLU A 45 23.31 6.14 16.86
C GLU A 45 21.84 6.14 16.49
N LEU A 46 21.33 5.14 15.75
CA LEU A 46 19.91 5.07 15.39
C LEU A 46 19.01 4.92 16.61
N LYS A 47 19.41 4.10 17.59
CA LYS A 47 18.68 3.97 18.86
C LYS A 47 18.56 5.33 19.56
N LYS A 48 19.67 6.06 19.63
CA LYS A 48 19.72 7.39 20.25
C LYS A 48 18.89 8.42 19.50
N VAL A 49 18.95 8.44 18.17
CA VAL A 49 18.11 9.29 17.32
C VAL A 49 16.64 9.03 17.59
N LYS A 50 16.20 7.76 17.68
CA LYS A 50 14.81 7.42 18.01
C LYS A 50 14.40 7.87 19.40
N GLN A 51 15.29 7.73 20.39
CA GLN A 51 15.06 8.24 21.75
C GLN A 51 14.91 9.77 21.74
N ASP A 52 15.80 10.49 21.06
CA ASP A 52 15.70 11.95 20.95
C ASP A 52 14.37 12.35 20.27
N ILE A 53 13.97 11.68 19.17
CA ILE A 53 12.69 11.93 18.49
C ILE A 53 11.50 11.75 19.45
N TYR A 54 11.55 10.73 20.32
CA TYR A 54 10.53 10.51 21.34
C TYR A 54 10.56 11.59 22.44
N CYS A 55 11.72 11.91 23.00
CA CYS A 55 11.87 12.90 24.06
C CYS A 55 11.47 14.33 23.64
N TYR A 56 11.57 14.67 22.36
CA TYR A 56 11.10 15.96 21.81
C TYR A 56 9.65 15.90 21.28
N ASP A 57 8.87 14.88 21.65
CA ASP A 57 7.46 14.71 21.27
C ASP A 57 7.20 14.65 19.76
N LEU A 58 8.23 14.46 18.93
CA LEU A 58 8.08 14.46 17.48
C LEU A 58 7.22 13.29 16.99
N ILE A 59 7.23 12.17 17.71
CA ILE A 59 6.31 11.04 17.49
C ILE A 59 4.85 11.48 17.71
N ARG A 60 4.58 12.23 18.80
CA ARG A 60 3.24 12.77 19.09
C ARG A 60 2.81 13.79 18.05
N TYR A 61 3.71 14.66 17.58
CA TYR A 61 3.39 15.57 16.48
C TYR A 61 3.05 14.83 15.18
N CYS A 62 3.78 13.77 14.82
CA CYS A 62 3.41 12.91 13.69
C CYS A 62 2.01 12.32 13.86
N LEU A 63 1.71 11.78 15.05
CA LEU A 63 0.40 11.21 15.35
C LEU A 63 -0.72 12.26 15.27
N LEU A 64 -0.50 13.47 15.80
CA LEU A 64 -1.46 14.58 15.77
C LEU A 64 -1.67 15.14 14.37
N VAL A 65 -0.67 15.09 13.49
CA VAL A 65 -0.87 15.43 12.08
C VAL A 65 -1.71 14.35 11.38
N LEU A 66 -1.46 13.08 11.65
CA LEU A 66 -2.19 11.97 11.03
C LEU A 66 -3.65 11.86 11.50
N SER A 67 -3.99 12.41 12.67
CA SER A 67 -5.37 12.43 13.18
C SER A 67 -6.22 13.57 12.62
N GLN A 68 -5.62 14.51 11.87
CA GLN A 68 -6.34 15.62 11.25
C GLN A 68 -7.01 15.24 9.93
N ASP A 69 -7.90 16.11 9.46
CA ASP A 69 -8.52 15.99 8.14
C ASP A 69 -7.44 15.94 7.04
N CYS A 70 -7.34 14.79 6.38
CA CYS A 70 -6.34 14.52 5.35
C CYS A 70 -6.40 15.49 4.16
N SER A 71 -7.56 16.11 3.92
CA SER A 71 -7.76 17.13 2.87
C SER A 71 -7.04 18.45 3.17
N ARG A 72 -6.73 18.72 4.44
CA ARG A 72 -6.09 19.96 4.91
C ARG A 72 -4.56 19.86 4.97
N ILE A 73 -4.02 18.64 4.88
CA ILE A 73 -2.59 18.39 4.97
C ILE A 73 -1.92 18.71 3.64
N GLN A 74 -0.91 19.59 3.67
CA GLN A 74 -0.12 19.91 2.49
C GLN A 74 0.56 18.66 1.92
N GLY A 75 0.37 18.40 0.63
CA GLY A 75 0.86 17.19 -0.06
C GLY A 75 -0.05 15.96 0.09
N GLY A 76 -1.20 16.10 0.77
CA GLY A 76 -2.26 15.09 0.82
C GLY A 76 -1.77 13.69 1.22
N TRP A 77 -2.26 12.67 0.52
CA TRP A 77 -1.92 11.26 0.78
C TRP A 77 -0.43 10.96 0.70
N THR A 78 0.34 11.69 -0.12
CA THR A 78 1.79 11.49 -0.21
C THR A 78 2.51 11.87 1.09
N THR A 79 2.13 12.98 1.71
CA THR A 79 2.68 13.40 3.01
C THR A 79 2.23 12.45 4.11
N ILE A 80 0.94 12.10 4.12
CA ILE A 80 0.35 11.18 5.10
C ILE A 80 1.06 9.82 5.08
N SER A 81 1.22 9.20 3.91
CA SER A 81 1.90 7.92 3.79
C SER A 81 3.35 7.97 4.27
N GLN A 82 4.06 9.07 4.03
CA GLN A 82 5.43 9.24 4.53
C GLN A 82 5.48 9.43 6.05
N LEU A 83 4.57 10.22 6.63
CA LEU A 83 4.45 10.38 8.07
C LEU A 83 4.07 9.07 8.76
N THR A 84 3.19 8.27 8.16
CA THR A 84 2.85 6.91 8.62
C THR A 84 4.06 5.99 8.64
N GLN A 85 4.89 6.01 7.59
CA GLN A 85 6.17 5.28 7.57
C GLN A 85 7.10 5.76 8.69
N ILE A 86 7.31 7.07 8.83
CA ILE A 86 8.18 7.64 9.87
C ILE A 86 7.69 7.22 11.25
N LEU A 87 6.39 7.37 11.53
CA LEU A 87 5.79 7.00 12.81
C LEU A 87 6.04 5.52 13.13
N SER A 88 5.80 4.64 12.17
CA SER A 88 6.04 3.20 12.33
C SER A 88 7.53 2.88 12.59
N HIS A 89 8.43 3.46 11.80
CA HIS A 89 9.87 3.23 11.95
C HIS A 89 10.44 3.77 13.27
N CYS A 90 9.94 4.91 13.76
CA CYS A 90 10.35 5.50 15.03
C CYS A 90 9.89 4.66 16.22
N CYS A 91 8.67 4.13 16.17
CA CYS A 91 8.12 3.34 17.27
C CYS A 91 8.77 1.96 17.40
N VAL A 92 9.18 1.31 16.31
CA VAL A 92 9.76 -0.04 16.38
C VAL A 92 11.20 -0.01 16.89
N GLY A 93 11.49 -0.78 17.94
CA GLY A 93 12.81 -0.86 18.56
C GLY A 93 13.19 0.37 19.39
N LEU A 94 12.21 1.21 19.73
CA LEU A 94 12.37 2.30 20.70
C LEU A 94 12.37 1.72 22.13
N GLU A 95 13.27 2.23 22.96
CA GLU A 95 13.34 1.92 24.39
C GLU A 95 12.89 3.18 25.16
N PRO A 96 11.60 3.29 25.55
CA PRO A 96 10.99 4.52 26.08
C PRO A 96 11.42 4.89 27.52
N GLY A 97 12.17 4.02 28.21
CA GLY A 97 12.71 4.32 29.54
C GLY A 97 11.61 4.49 30.60
N GLU A 98 11.59 5.66 31.24
CA GLU A 98 10.65 5.99 32.33
C GLU A 98 9.20 6.15 31.83
N ASP A 99 9.01 6.58 30.58
CA ASP A 99 7.68 6.82 29.99
C ASP A 99 7.15 5.58 29.24
N ALA A 100 7.61 4.38 29.60
CA ALA A 100 7.21 3.14 28.94
C ALA A 100 5.71 2.90 29.01
N GLU A 101 5.08 3.19 30.16
CA GLU A 101 3.65 2.98 30.36
C GLU A 101 2.82 3.81 29.37
N GLU A 102 3.11 5.10 29.24
CA GLU A 102 2.42 5.99 28.31
C GLU A 102 2.67 5.57 26.84
N PHE A 103 3.91 5.20 26.52
CA PHE A 103 4.25 4.72 25.18
C PHE A 103 3.44 3.48 24.78
N TYR A 104 3.39 2.47 25.65
CA TYR A 104 2.73 1.19 25.34
C TYR A 104 1.21 1.22 25.47
N ASN A 105 0.65 2.03 26.38
CA ASN A 105 -0.79 2.04 26.65
C ASN A 105 -1.54 3.15 25.92
N GLU A 106 -0.87 4.23 25.53
CA GLU A 106 -1.52 5.37 24.89
C GLU A 106 -0.99 5.59 23.47
N LEU A 107 0.31 5.82 23.33
CA LEU A 107 0.89 6.23 22.04
C LEU A 107 0.78 5.13 20.98
N LEU A 108 1.22 3.91 21.31
CA LEU A 108 1.24 2.80 20.36
C LEU A 108 -0.17 2.37 19.91
N PRO A 109 -1.16 2.17 20.80
CA PRO A 109 -2.53 1.90 20.39
C PRO A 109 -3.11 3.02 19.53
N SER A 110 -2.85 4.28 19.89
CA SER A 110 -3.32 5.44 19.11
C SER A 110 -2.71 5.48 17.71
N ALA A 111 -1.44 5.12 17.56
CA ALA A 111 -0.78 5.02 16.25
C ALA A 111 -1.41 3.90 15.39
N ALA A 112 -1.66 2.72 15.97
CA ALA A 112 -2.30 1.62 15.28
C ALA A 112 -3.74 1.96 14.86
N GLU A 113 -4.51 2.59 15.75
CA GLU A 113 -5.87 3.04 15.45
C GLU A 113 -5.89 4.07 14.31
N ASN A 114 -4.98 5.05 14.34
CA ASN A 114 -4.86 6.03 13.25
C ASN A 114 -4.58 5.35 11.90
N PHE A 115 -3.69 4.36 11.84
CA PHE A 115 -3.42 3.63 10.60
C PHE A 115 -4.67 2.90 10.07
N LEU A 116 -5.49 2.33 10.96
CA LEU A 116 -6.75 1.70 10.56
C LEU A 116 -7.78 2.72 10.06
N VAL A 117 -7.86 3.90 10.69
CA VAL A 117 -8.72 5.00 10.23
C VAL A 117 -8.28 5.49 8.84
N LEU A 118 -6.99 5.71 8.62
CA LEU A 118 -6.43 6.09 7.32
C LEU A 118 -6.71 5.02 6.26
N GLY A 119 -6.56 3.73 6.60
CA GLY A 119 -6.91 2.62 5.72
C GLY A 119 -8.37 2.65 5.29
N ARG A 120 -9.30 2.92 6.20
CA ARG A 120 -10.74 3.08 5.89
C ARG A 120 -11.01 4.30 5.01
N GLN A 121 -10.36 5.43 5.27
CA GLN A 121 -10.50 6.64 4.47
C GLN A 121 -10.01 6.42 3.04
N LEU A 122 -8.86 5.77 2.87
CA LEU A 122 -8.32 5.37 1.56
C LEU A 122 -9.27 4.43 0.81
N GLN A 123 -9.85 3.45 1.49
CA GLN A 123 -10.88 2.57 0.91
C GLN A 123 -12.11 3.35 0.44
N THR A 124 -12.56 4.32 1.24
CA THR A 124 -13.71 5.17 0.89
C THR A 124 -13.40 6.01 -0.35
N CYS A 125 -12.21 6.62 -0.42
CA CYS A 125 -11.74 7.33 -1.61
C CYS A 125 -11.68 6.39 -2.83
N PHE A 126 -11.16 5.16 -2.67
CA PHE A 126 -11.03 4.20 -3.75
C PHE A 126 -12.38 3.76 -4.34
N ILE A 127 -13.38 3.50 -3.49
CA ILE A 127 -14.73 3.13 -3.93
C ILE A 127 -15.36 4.27 -4.73
N ASN A 128 -15.15 5.51 -4.29
CA ASN A 128 -15.73 6.69 -4.91
C ASN A 128 -14.96 7.19 -6.15
N ALA A 129 -13.74 6.71 -6.38
CA ALA A 129 -12.92 7.12 -7.52
C ALA A 129 -13.49 6.60 -8.86
N ALA A 130 -13.70 7.52 -9.81
CA ALA A 130 -14.25 7.19 -11.12
C ALA A 130 -13.18 6.71 -12.11
N LYS A 131 -11.92 7.13 -11.94
CA LYS A 131 -10.81 6.87 -12.88
C LYS A 131 -9.89 5.76 -12.37
N GLY A 132 -9.33 4.99 -13.30
CA GLY A 132 -8.38 3.91 -12.98
C GLY A 132 -7.03 4.42 -12.45
N GLU A 133 -6.47 5.49 -13.03
CA GLU A 133 -5.18 6.05 -12.60
C GLU A 133 -5.21 6.60 -11.17
N GLU A 134 -6.33 7.20 -10.76
CA GLU A 134 -6.56 7.67 -9.38
C GLU A 134 -6.64 6.49 -8.42
N LYS A 135 -7.29 5.40 -8.84
CA LYS A 135 -7.36 4.15 -8.09
C LYS A 135 -5.98 3.55 -7.87
N ASP A 136 -5.12 3.52 -8.89
CA ASP A 136 -3.75 3.00 -8.77
C ASP A 136 -2.93 3.80 -7.74
N ALA A 137 -3.05 5.14 -7.74
CA ALA A 137 -2.40 5.99 -6.74
C ALA A 137 -2.92 5.72 -5.31
N LEU A 138 -4.24 5.57 -5.15
CA LEU A 138 -4.86 5.27 -3.86
C LEU A 138 -4.46 3.88 -3.33
N LEU A 139 -4.31 2.88 -4.22
CA LEU A 139 -3.80 1.55 -3.86
C LEU A 139 -2.38 1.61 -3.35
N HIS A 140 -1.51 2.37 -4.02
CA HIS A 140 -0.13 2.57 -3.56
C HIS A 140 -0.07 3.20 -2.16
N PHE A 141 -0.90 4.20 -1.87
CA PHE A 141 -0.95 4.79 -0.53
C PHE A 141 -1.51 3.81 0.52
N PHE A 142 -2.50 2.99 0.14
CA PHE A 142 -3.05 1.96 1.00
C PHE A 142 -1.99 0.91 1.36
N GLU A 143 -1.24 0.43 0.38
CA GLU A 143 -0.13 -0.51 0.57
C GLU A 143 0.89 0.05 1.58
N ILE A 144 1.30 1.31 1.42
CA ILE A 144 2.23 1.96 2.37
C ILE A 144 1.65 2.00 3.79
N VAL A 145 0.38 2.37 3.95
CA VAL A 145 -0.25 2.45 5.29
C VAL A 145 -0.36 1.07 5.92
N THR A 146 -0.75 0.04 5.14
CA THR A 146 -0.84 -1.32 5.65
C THR A 146 0.53 -1.92 5.98
N ASP A 147 1.54 -1.70 5.15
CA ASP A 147 2.90 -2.17 5.42
C ASP A 147 3.48 -1.52 6.67
N SER A 148 3.22 -0.22 6.84
CA SER A 148 3.62 0.51 8.05
C SER A 148 2.90 -0.02 9.30
N LEU A 149 1.62 -0.39 9.19
CA LEU A 149 0.89 -1.04 10.28
C LEU A 149 1.46 -2.42 10.60
N PHE A 150 1.72 -3.25 9.60
CA PHE A 150 2.30 -4.57 9.81
C PHE A 150 3.70 -4.48 10.42
N TRP A 151 4.52 -3.52 10.00
CA TRP A 151 5.81 -3.25 10.61
C TRP A 151 5.68 -2.86 12.09
N LEU A 152 4.75 -1.95 12.42
CA LEU A 152 4.48 -1.51 13.79
C LEU A 152 4.05 -2.68 14.69
N LEU A 153 3.08 -3.48 14.23
CA LEU A 153 2.57 -4.63 14.96
C LEU A 153 3.60 -5.76 15.09
N GLY A 154 4.42 -5.98 14.04
CA GLY A 154 5.50 -6.95 14.06
C GLY A 154 6.61 -6.58 15.05
N GLY A 155 6.88 -5.28 15.22
CA GLY A 155 7.82 -4.77 16.21
C GLY A 155 7.31 -4.80 17.66
N HIS A 156 5.99 -4.87 17.86
CA HIS A 156 5.34 -4.77 19.15
C HIS A 156 4.29 -5.87 19.34
N VAL A 157 4.75 -7.12 19.44
CA VAL A 157 3.87 -8.29 19.59
C VAL A 157 2.93 -8.20 20.81
N GLN A 158 3.29 -7.37 21.80
CA GLN A 158 2.52 -7.08 23.02
C GLN A 158 1.22 -6.32 22.75
N LEU A 159 1.15 -5.49 21.70
CA LEU A 159 -0.11 -4.84 21.27
C LEU A 159 -1.15 -5.84 20.79
N ILE A 160 -0.71 -7.01 20.33
CA ILE A 160 -1.60 -8.12 19.93
C ILE A 160 -2.12 -8.86 21.17
N GLN A 161 -1.48 -8.70 22.34
CA GLN A 161 -1.79 -9.42 23.58
C GLN A 161 -2.63 -8.59 24.57
N ASN A 162 -2.43 -7.26 24.64
CA ASN A 162 -3.00 -6.42 25.73
C ASN A 162 -4.44 -5.91 25.51
N GLY A 163 -5.12 -6.27 24.41
CA GLY A 163 -6.54 -5.93 24.19
C GLY A 163 -7.55 -6.81 24.95
N VAL A 164 -7.09 -7.73 25.80
CA VAL A 164 -7.92 -8.69 26.53
C VAL A 164 -7.44 -8.77 27.99
N GLU A 165 -7.88 -7.82 28.81
CA GLU A 165 -7.88 -8.00 30.27
C GLU A 165 -9.13 -8.82 30.64
N PRO A 166 -9.00 -10.07 31.12
CA PRO A 166 -10.13 -10.80 31.67
C PRO A 166 -10.51 -10.19 33.02
N GLY A 167 -11.74 -9.65 33.11
CA GLY A 167 -12.26 -9.08 34.35
C GLY A 167 -12.12 -10.01 35.57
N PRO A 168 -12.03 -9.46 36.79
CA PRO A 168 -11.52 -10.20 37.94
C PRO A 168 -12.43 -11.39 38.30
N PRO A 169 -11.86 -12.54 38.69
CA PRO A 169 -12.62 -13.75 38.92
C PRO A 169 -13.46 -13.60 40.20
N ARG A 170 -14.78 -13.79 40.05
CA ARG A 170 -15.69 -14.01 41.19
C ARG A 170 -15.20 -15.21 41.99
N GLN A 171 -14.88 -15.00 43.27
CA GLN A 171 -14.53 -16.04 44.23
C GLN A 171 -15.55 -17.18 44.21
N ARG A 172 -15.14 -18.36 43.72
CA ARG A 172 -15.79 -19.62 44.07
C ARG A 172 -14.96 -20.34 45.13
N ARG A 173 -15.59 -20.39 46.31
CA ARG A 173 -15.37 -21.21 47.49
C ARG A 173 -14.56 -22.49 47.22
N VAL A 174 -13.42 -22.56 47.90
CA VAL A 174 -12.51 -23.70 48.08
C VAL A 174 -13.25 -24.90 48.69
N LEU A 175 -13.04 -26.10 48.14
CA LEU A 175 -13.04 -27.36 48.88
C LEU A 175 -12.08 -28.38 48.23
N GLY A 176 -10.99 -28.69 48.95
CA GLY A 176 -10.49 -30.07 49.10
C GLY A 176 -9.34 -30.57 48.22
N GLY A 177 -8.20 -30.88 48.88
CA GLY A 177 -7.36 -32.05 48.58
C GLY A 177 -6.01 -31.81 47.87
N GLY A 178 -4.89 -31.94 48.61
CA GLY A 178 -3.53 -32.12 48.03
C GLY A 178 -3.23 -33.59 47.69
N PRO A 179 -1.96 -34.07 47.63
CA PRO A 179 -0.69 -33.40 47.31
C PRO A 179 0.26 -34.22 46.36
N ARG A 180 1.07 -33.53 45.50
CA ARG A 180 2.40 -33.90 44.89
C ARG A 180 2.56 -35.31 44.20
N PRO A 181 3.67 -35.69 43.50
CA PRO A 181 4.93 -35.00 43.15
C PRO A 181 5.37 -35.11 41.65
N GLY A 182 6.36 -34.27 41.27
CA GLY A 182 7.49 -34.54 40.37
C GLY A 182 7.33 -35.29 39.04
N ALA A 183 7.68 -34.63 37.94
CA ALA A 183 8.53 -35.18 36.89
C ALA A 183 8.96 -34.08 35.92
N LEU A 184 10.26 -34.03 35.64
CA LEU A 184 10.84 -33.35 34.47
C LEU A 184 10.06 -33.77 33.21
N GLY A 185 9.68 -32.79 32.39
CA GLY A 185 9.03 -33.01 31.12
C GLY A 185 9.36 -31.89 30.14
N ALA A 186 10.27 -32.20 29.22
CA ALA A 186 10.44 -31.67 27.88
C ALA A 186 9.70 -30.35 27.52
N GLU A 187 10.48 -29.29 27.33
CA GLU A 187 10.10 -28.16 26.49
C GLU A 187 9.99 -28.62 25.03
N ALA A 188 8.76 -28.95 24.62
CA ALA A 188 8.30 -28.84 23.24
C ALA A 188 6.78 -28.96 23.22
N ALA A 189 6.07 -27.84 23.31
CA ALA A 189 4.70 -27.74 22.83
C ALA A 189 4.35 -26.27 22.58
N VAL A 190 4.58 -25.84 21.34
CA VAL A 190 3.82 -24.76 20.73
C VAL A 190 2.34 -25.16 20.77
N ALA A 191 1.61 -24.69 21.77
CA ALA A 191 0.17 -24.86 21.88
C ALA A 191 -0.45 -23.49 22.11
N GLY A 192 -1.03 -22.94 21.05
CA GLY A 192 -1.79 -21.70 21.12
C GLY A 192 -3.11 -21.88 21.87
N ALA A 193 -3.49 -20.87 22.63
CA ALA A 193 -4.84 -20.37 22.88
C ALA A 193 -4.71 -19.20 23.87
N GLY A 194 -5.36 -18.04 23.71
CA GLY A 194 -6.50 -17.75 22.87
C GLY A 194 -6.57 -16.27 22.47
N MET A 195 -7.09 -16.07 21.28
CA MET A 195 -7.78 -14.87 20.84
C MET A 195 -9.07 -15.42 20.23
N SER A 196 -10.23 -14.82 20.54
CA SER A 196 -11.52 -15.31 20.04
C SER A 196 -11.42 -15.56 18.53
N GLY A 197 -11.66 -16.80 18.11
CA GLY A 197 -11.47 -17.26 16.73
C GLY A 197 -12.19 -16.38 15.72
N SER A 198 -13.30 -15.78 16.13
CA SER A 198 -14.09 -14.84 15.33
C SER A 198 -13.31 -13.59 14.93
N SER A 199 -12.53 -12.98 15.82
CA SER A 199 -11.88 -11.68 15.55
C SER A 199 -10.64 -11.81 14.66
N LYS A 200 -9.86 -12.90 14.83
CA LYS A 200 -8.74 -13.26 13.95
C LYS A 200 -9.21 -13.61 12.54
N VAL A 201 -10.32 -14.35 12.45
CA VAL A 201 -10.94 -14.70 11.17
C VAL A 201 -11.49 -13.46 10.49
N VAL A 202 -12.12 -12.53 11.22
CA VAL A 202 -12.69 -11.31 10.62
C VAL A 202 -11.60 -10.39 10.08
N LEU A 203 -10.51 -10.15 10.81
CA LEU A 203 -9.39 -9.33 10.32
C LEU A 203 -8.68 -9.97 9.13
N GLY A 204 -8.38 -11.27 9.21
CA GLY A 204 -7.80 -12.00 8.09
C GLY A 204 -8.72 -12.01 6.87
N LEU A 205 -10.02 -12.22 7.07
CA LEU A 205 -11.02 -12.20 6.02
C LEU A 205 -11.17 -10.81 5.41
N LEU A 206 -11.10 -9.73 6.20
CA LEU A 206 -11.19 -8.37 5.67
C LEU A 206 -9.99 -8.05 4.77
N VAL A 207 -8.78 -8.39 5.22
CA VAL A 207 -7.54 -8.20 4.46
C VAL A 207 -7.55 -9.05 3.18
N VAL A 208 -7.94 -10.32 3.28
CA VAL A 208 -8.08 -11.22 2.12
C VAL A 208 -9.16 -10.71 1.16
N LEU A 209 -10.29 -10.23 1.68
CA LEU A 209 -11.38 -9.71 0.85
C LEU A 209 -10.93 -8.44 0.12
N THR A 210 -10.19 -7.55 0.79
CA THR A 210 -9.61 -6.36 0.13
C THR A 210 -8.57 -6.75 -0.91
N ALA A 211 -7.64 -7.67 -0.60
CA ALA A 211 -6.65 -8.16 -1.55
C ALA A 211 -7.29 -8.88 -2.75
N ALA A 212 -8.36 -9.65 -2.52
CA ALA A 212 -9.12 -10.33 -3.56
C ALA A 212 -9.86 -9.35 -4.46
N THR A 213 -10.44 -8.29 -3.91
CA THR A 213 -11.05 -7.22 -4.73
C THR A 213 -10.00 -6.48 -5.56
N MET A 214 -8.83 -6.18 -4.99
CA MET A 214 -7.72 -5.54 -5.71
C MET A 214 -7.16 -6.44 -6.82
N ALA A 215 -6.88 -7.71 -6.52
CA ALA A 215 -6.39 -8.69 -7.49
C ALA A 215 -7.41 -8.95 -8.60
N GLY A 216 -8.70 -9.03 -8.25
CA GLY A 216 -9.80 -9.23 -9.21
C GLY A 216 -9.90 -8.08 -10.22
N VAL A 217 -9.76 -6.83 -9.77
CA VAL A 217 -9.77 -5.66 -10.65
C VAL A 217 -8.51 -5.62 -11.52
N HIS A 218 -7.32 -5.91 -10.99
CA HIS A 218 -6.09 -5.99 -11.79
C HIS A 218 -6.13 -7.09 -12.86
N MET A 219 -6.67 -8.27 -12.53
CA MET A 219 -6.86 -9.34 -13.53
C MET A 219 -7.84 -8.91 -14.61
N LYS A 220 -8.94 -8.26 -14.24
CA LYS A 220 -9.95 -7.80 -15.19
C LYS A 220 -9.43 -6.68 -16.10
N GLN A 221 -8.70 -5.73 -15.54
CA GLN A 221 -8.09 -4.65 -16.30
C GLN A 221 -7.02 -5.16 -17.28
N ARG A 222 -6.23 -6.18 -16.90
CA ARG A 222 -5.30 -6.85 -17.82
C ARG A 222 -6.01 -7.63 -18.92
N GLN A 223 -7.10 -8.32 -18.63
CA GLN A 223 -7.90 -9.02 -19.64
C GLN A 223 -8.57 -8.07 -20.63
N ASP A 224 -9.12 -6.95 -20.14
CA ASP A 224 -9.79 -5.97 -21.00
C ASP A 224 -8.79 -5.29 -21.95
N GLN A 225 -7.56 -5.03 -21.49
CA GLN A 225 -6.50 -4.54 -22.38
C GLN A 225 -6.07 -5.55 -23.44
N GLN A 226 -6.04 -6.84 -23.12
CA GLN A 226 -5.73 -7.89 -24.11
C GLN A 226 -6.84 -7.98 -25.17
N ARG A 227 -8.11 -7.92 -24.76
CA ARG A 227 -9.26 -7.91 -25.67
C ARG A 227 -9.25 -6.72 -26.63
N LEU A 228 -8.81 -5.55 -26.16
CA LEU A 228 -8.68 -4.36 -27.01
C LEU A 228 -7.56 -4.54 -28.04
N ARG A 229 -6.40 -5.08 -27.65
CA ARG A 229 -5.31 -5.39 -28.59
C ARG A 229 -5.76 -6.38 -29.66
N ASP A 230 -6.43 -7.46 -29.24
CA ASP A 230 -6.97 -8.47 -30.17
C ASP A 230 -8.07 -7.88 -31.07
N GLY A 231 -8.88 -6.95 -30.55
CA GLY A 231 -9.84 -6.17 -31.32
C GLY A 231 -9.16 -5.37 -32.44
N VAL A 232 -8.16 -4.57 -32.07
CA VAL A 232 -7.40 -3.73 -33.01
C VAL A 232 -6.67 -4.57 -34.06
N ILE A 233 -6.02 -5.67 -33.66
CA ILE A 233 -5.30 -6.57 -34.57
C ILE A 233 -6.27 -7.15 -35.62
N ARG A 234 -7.45 -7.63 -35.19
CA ARG A 234 -8.46 -8.17 -36.12
C ARG A 234 -8.99 -7.13 -37.09
N ASP A 235 -9.15 -5.88 -36.66
CA ASP A 235 -9.61 -4.81 -37.53
C ASP A 235 -8.53 -4.37 -38.54
N ILE A 236 -7.26 -4.30 -38.12
CA ILE A 236 -6.13 -4.08 -39.03
C ILE A 236 -6.07 -5.18 -40.10
N GLU A 237 -6.23 -6.43 -39.70
CA GLU A 237 -6.20 -7.55 -40.63
C GLU A 237 -7.38 -7.54 -41.62
N ARG A 238 -8.58 -7.16 -41.16
CA ARG A 238 -9.73 -6.93 -42.06
C ARG A 238 -9.45 -5.82 -43.07
N GLN A 239 -8.85 -4.72 -42.65
CA GLN A 239 -8.50 -3.62 -43.54
C GLN A 239 -7.44 -4.04 -44.57
N ASN A 240 -6.43 -4.79 -44.15
CA ASN A 240 -5.40 -5.30 -45.07
C ASN A 240 -5.98 -6.26 -46.12
N ARG A 241 -6.86 -7.20 -45.72
CA ARG A 241 -7.54 -8.07 -46.68
C ARG A 241 -8.40 -7.31 -47.69
N LYS A 242 -9.09 -6.24 -47.26
CA LYS A 242 -9.87 -5.39 -48.19
C LYS A 242 -8.97 -4.67 -49.18
N LYS A 243 -7.86 -4.09 -48.72
CA LYS A 243 -6.88 -3.44 -49.60
C LYS A 243 -6.32 -4.40 -50.63
N GLU A 244 -5.98 -5.62 -50.21
CA GLU A 244 -5.45 -6.64 -51.12
C GLU A 244 -6.49 -7.12 -52.14
N ASN A 245 -7.74 -7.36 -51.72
CA ASN A 245 -8.82 -7.69 -52.66
C ASN A 245 -9.05 -6.59 -53.68
N ILE A 246 -9.04 -5.32 -53.26
CA ILE A 246 -9.21 -4.19 -54.19
C ILE A 246 -8.03 -4.13 -55.18
N ARG A 247 -6.81 -4.38 -54.72
CA ARG A 247 -5.61 -4.43 -55.57
C ARG A 247 -5.72 -5.52 -56.63
N LEU A 248 -6.08 -6.75 -56.23
CA LEU A 248 -6.26 -7.89 -57.14
C LEU A 248 -7.40 -7.66 -58.13
N LEU A 249 -8.52 -7.08 -57.68
CA LEU A 249 -9.64 -6.72 -58.55
C LEU A 249 -9.23 -5.68 -59.60
N GLY A 250 -8.46 -4.66 -59.20
CA GLY A 250 -7.93 -3.66 -60.12
C GLY A 250 -7.00 -4.27 -61.18
N GLU A 251 -6.15 -5.21 -60.78
CA GLU A 251 -5.25 -5.92 -61.69
C GLU A 251 -6.02 -6.81 -62.69
N GLN A 252 -7.07 -7.51 -62.23
CA GLN A 252 -7.95 -8.30 -63.12
C GLN A 252 -8.67 -7.44 -64.16
N ILE A 253 -9.21 -6.30 -63.74
CA ILE A 253 -9.89 -5.36 -64.64
C ILE A 253 -8.90 -4.86 -65.71
N PHE A 254 -7.71 -4.45 -65.30
CA PHE A 254 -6.67 -3.95 -66.20
C PHE A 254 -6.21 -5.01 -67.23
N LEU A 255 -6.00 -6.25 -66.79
CA LEU A 255 -5.61 -7.34 -67.69
C LEU A 255 -6.74 -7.70 -68.67
N THR A 256 -7.99 -7.63 -68.22
CA THR A 256 -9.16 -7.92 -69.06
C THR A 256 -9.32 -6.86 -70.14
N GLU A 257 -9.15 -5.58 -69.81
CA GLU A 257 -9.19 -4.46 -70.76
C GLU A 257 -8.08 -4.59 -71.83
N GLN A 258 -6.88 -5.01 -71.43
CA GLN A 258 -5.80 -5.28 -72.40
C GLN A 258 -6.14 -6.44 -73.35
N LEU A 259 -6.66 -7.55 -72.84
CA LEU A 259 -7.03 -8.71 -73.65
C LEU A 259 -8.16 -8.38 -74.64
N GLU A 260 -9.13 -7.56 -74.23
CA GLU A 260 -10.21 -7.06 -75.10
C GLU A 260 -9.66 -6.14 -76.20
N ALA A 261 -8.81 -5.18 -75.85
CA ALA A 261 -8.18 -4.29 -76.83
C ALA A 261 -7.31 -5.05 -77.85
N GLU A 262 -6.60 -6.10 -77.42
CA GLU A 262 -5.81 -6.96 -78.32
C GLU A 262 -6.70 -7.79 -79.25
N ARG A 263 -7.81 -8.34 -78.70
CA ARG A 263 -8.85 -9.04 -79.48
C ARG A 263 -9.44 -8.15 -80.56
N GLU A 264 -9.81 -6.91 -80.23
CA GLU A 264 -10.36 -5.95 -81.20
C GLU A 264 -9.36 -5.63 -82.32
N LYS A 265 -8.08 -5.41 -81.99
CA LYS A 265 -7.02 -5.20 -82.98
C LYS A 265 -6.86 -6.41 -83.91
N MET A 266 -6.90 -7.64 -83.37
CA MET A 266 -6.85 -8.86 -84.18
C MET A 266 -8.08 -9.02 -85.10
N VAL A 267 -9.26 -8.64 -84.63
CA VAL A 267 -10.50 -8.67 -85.43
C VAL A 267 -10.44 -7.66 -86.57
N LEU A 268 -10.00 -6.43 -86.29
CA LEU A 268 -9.81 -5.38 -87.30
C LEU A 268 -8.75 -5.79 -88.35
N ALA A 269 -7.64 -6.39 -87.91
CA ALA A 269 -6.60 -6.89 -88.82
C ALA A 269 -7.11 -8.03 -89.73
N LYS A 270 -7.91 -8.96 -89.20
CA LYS A 270 -8.53 -10.04 -90.00
C LYS A 270 -9.61 -9.54 -90.96
N GLY A 271 -10.36 -8.50 -90.59
CA GLY A 271 -11.34 -7.85 -91.48
C GLY A 271 -10.69 -7.17 -92.67
N SER A 272 -9.54 -6.53 -92.47
CA SER A 272 -8.80 -5.82 -93.52
C SER A 272 -8.04 -6.75 -94.50
N GLN A 273 -7.83 -8.01 -94.14
CA GLN A 273 -7.18 -9.03 -94.99
C GLN A 273 -8.16 -9.76 -95.94
N LYS A 274 -9.47 -9.47 -95.85
CA LYS A 274 -10.54 -10.16 -96.61
C LYS A 274 -11.18 -9.33 -97.73
N THR A 275 -10.58 -8.19 -98.06
CA THR A 275 -10.93 -7.32 -99.22
C THR A 275 -9.86 -7.38 -100.28
#